data_AF-A0A0F7EJ12-F1
#
_entry.id   AF-A0A0F7EJ12-F1
#
_cell.length_a   1.000
_cell.length_b   1.000
_cell.length_c   1.000
_cell.angle_alpha   90.00
_cell.angle_beta   90.00
_cell.angle_gamma   90.00
#
_symmetry.space_group_name_H-M   'P 1'
#
loop_
_entity.id
_entity.type
_entity.pdbx_description
1 polymer ?
#
loop_
_entity_poly.entity_id
_entity_poly.type
_entity_poly.pdbx_seq_one_letter_code
_entity_poly.pdbx_strand_id
1 'polypeptide(L)'
;MEKDNVKKETVVRNVRKLMILFPETRTNDKLLLSYYWRLIDKLDFSNMESFMHDYIEKATIPETITRARRFAQKEPPFEPKSNEKLDRFTSYRA
;
A
#
# COMPACT_ATOMS: atom_id res chain seq x y z
N MET A 1 12.84 -4.08 19.76
CA MET A 1 13.45 -3.30 18.65
C MET A 1 13.64 -4.12 17.39
N GLU A 2 14.15 -5.36 17.44
CA GLU A 2 14.37 -6.17 16.23
C GLU A 2 13.08 -6.76 15.62
N LYS A 3 12.15 -7.25 16.44
CA LYS A 3 10.86 -7.83 15.97
C LYS A 3 9.95 -6.84 15.23
N ASP A 4 9.98 -5.57 15.62
CA ASP A 4 9.14 -4.52 15.00
C ASP A 4 9.67 -4.15 13.61
N ASN A 5 10.98 -4.24 13.41
CA ASN A 5 11.61 -3.97 12.12
C ASN A 5 11.29 -5.09 11.11
N VAL A 6 11.35 -6.36 11.54
CA VAL A 6 10.96 -7.52 10.70
C VAL A 6 9.49 -7.45 10.29
N LYS A 7 8.59 -7.08 11.21
CA LYS A 7 7.17 -6.88 10.89
C LYS A 7 6.99 -5.78 9.84
N LYS A 8 7.68 -4.64 10.00
CA LYS A 8 7.60 -3.52 9.06
C LYS A 8 8.11 -3.89 7.66
N GLU A 9 9.25 -4.57 7.55
CA GLU A 9 9.76 -5.06 6.27
C GLU A 9 8.77 -6.02 5.59
N THR A 10 8.08 -6.84 6.37
CA THR A 10 7.06 -7.76 5.86
C THR A 10 5.86 -7.02 5.29
N VAL A 11 5.35 -5.98 5.96
CA VAL A 11 4.21 -5.20 5.45
C VAL A 11 4.58 -4.46 4.16
N VAL A 12 5.74 -3.81 4.10
CA VAL A 12 6.21 -3.11 2.88
C VAL A 12 6.32 -4.09 1.72
N ARG A 13 6.90 -5.26 1.95
CA ARG A 13 7.01 -6.32 0.93
C ARG A 13 5.64 -6.80 0.44
N ASN A 14 4.69 -7.00 1.36
CA ASN A 14 3.33 -7.43 1.01
C ASN A 14 2.58 -6.37 0.20
N VAL A 15 2.64 -5.10 0.63
CA VAL A 15 2.06 -3.98 -0.13
C VAL A 15 2.68 -3.88 -1.52
N ARG A 16 4.01 -3.99 -1.63
CA ARG A 16 4.72 -3.98 -2.91
C ARG A 16 4.22 -5.09 -3.84
N LYS A 17 4.07 -6.32 -3.34
CA LYS A 17 3.51 -7.44 -4.11
C LYS A 17 2.08 -7.13 -4.60
N LEU A 18 1.22 -6.61 -3.72
CA LEU A 18 -0.15 -6.24 -4.09
C LEU A 18 -0.18 -5.16 -5.18
N MET A 19 0.68 -4.14 -5.10
CA MET A 19 0.75 -3.10 -6.12
C MET A 19 1.31 -3.58 -7.47
N ILE A 20 2.10 -4.66 -7.47
CA ILE A 20 2.57 -5.32 -8.70
C ILE A 20 1.42 -6.12 -9.32
N LEU A 21 0.74 -6.95 -8.52
CA LEU A 21 -0.34 -7.83 -8.97
C LEU A 21 -1.62 -7.07 -9.35
N PHE A 22 -1.93 -5.99 -8.62
CA PHE A 22 -3.13 -5.17 -8.75
C PHE A 22 -2.73 -3.69 -8.89
N PRO A 23 -2.37 -3.24 -10.10
CA PRO A 23 -1.86 -1.88 -10.34
C PRO A 23 -2.80 -0.75 -9.87
N GLU A 24 -4.10 -0.98 -9.85
CA GLU A 24 -5.13 -0.05 -9.38
C GLU A 24 -4.98 0.31 -7.89
N THR A 25 -4.31 -0.53 -7.11
CA THR A 25 -4.06 -0.29 -5.67
C THR A 25 -2.96 0.76 -5.43
N ARG A 26 -2.20 1.14 -6.46
CA ARG A 26 -1.12 2.14 -6.35
C ARG A 26 -1.63 3.52 -5.97
N THR A 27 -2.80 3.90 -6.45
CA THR A 27 -3.40 5.23 -6.22
C THR A 27 -4.70 5.18 -5.41
N ASN A 28 -5.27 3.98 -5.19
CA ASN A 28 -6.52 3.81 -4.47
C ASN A 28 -6.31 3.07 -3.14
N ASP A 29 -6.32 3.84 -2.05
CA ASP A 29 -6.15 3.31 -0.69
C ASP A 29 -7.26 2.34 -0.28
N LYS A 30 -8.52 2.59 -0.68
CA LYS A 30 -9.64 1.72 -0.31
C LYS A 30 -9.46 0.33 -0.92
N LEU A 31 -9.02 0.27 -2.18
CA LEU A 31 -8.72 -1.00 -2.83
C LEU A 31 -7.50 -1.67 -2.19
N LEU A 32 -6.42 -0.93 -1.94
CA LEU A 32 -5.24 -1.49 -1.30
C LEU A 32 -5.58 -2.13 0.06
N LEU A 33 -6.32 -1.42 0.91
CA LEU A 33 -6.76 -1.92 2.21
C LEU A 33 -7.62 -3.18 2.07
N SER A 34 -8.60 -3.16 1.17
CA SER A 34 -9.51 -4.30 0.94
C SER A 34 -8.75 -5.54 0.49
N TYR A 35 -7.83 -5.40 -0.48
CA TYR A 35 -6.99 -6.50 -0.94
C TYR A 35 -6.02 -6.98 0.13
N TYR A 36 -5.42 -6.08 0.89
CA TYR A 36 -4.49 -6.44 1.96
C TYR A 36 -5.21 -7.26 3.03
N TRP A 37 -6.34 -6.77 3.54
CA TRP A 37 -7.11 -7.47 4.56
C TRP A 37 -7.62 -8.82 4.08
N ARG A 38 -8.09 -8.92 2.83
CA ARG A 38 -8.61 -10.18 2.29
C ARG A 38 -7.52 -11.21 1.98
N LEU A 39 -6.42 -10.79 1.37
CA LEU A 39 -5.42 -11.72 0.83
C LEU A 39 -4.26 -11.99 1.81
N ILE A 40 -3.89 -11.01 2.62
CA ILE A 40 -2.74 -11.09 3.54
C ILE A 40 -3.21 -11.41 4.95
N ASP A 41 -4.09 -10.58 5.52
CA ASP A 41 -4.62 -10.78 6.88
C ASP A 41 -5.71 -11.86 6.93
N LYS A 42 -6.22 -12.26 5.76
CA LYS A 42 -7.25 -13.31 5.58
C LYS A 42 -8.52 -13.06 6.39
N LEU A 43 -8.96 -11.80 6.45
CA LEU A 43 -10.26 -11.46 7.02
C LEU A 43 -11.38 -12.20 6.27
N ASP A 44 -12.36 -12.70 7.01
CA ASP A 44 -13.58 -13.22 6.43
C ASP A 44 -14.51 -12.09 5.97
N PHE A 45 -14.95 -12.13 4.72
CA PHE A 45 -15.91 -11.18 4.12
C PHE A 45 -17.27 -11.84 3.84
N SER A 46 -17.51 -13.05 4.38
CA SER A 46 -18.76 -13.79 4.16
C SER A 46 -19.99 -13.06 4.69
N ASN A 47 -19.86 -12.39 5.84
CA ASN A 47 -20.89 -11.62 6.49
C ASN A 47 -20.27 -10.53 7.40
N MET A 48 -21.11 -9.60 7.86
CA MET A 48 -20.63 -8.45 8.64
C MET A 48 -20.10 -8.83 10.02
N GLU A 49 -20.69 -9.83 10.69
CA GLU A 49 -20.27 -10.26 12.03
C GLU A 49 -18.87 -10.89 11.99
N SER A 50 -18.66 -11.85 11.07
CA SER A 50 -17.35 -12.48 10.86
C SER A 50 -16.29 -11.47 10.41
N PHE A 51 -16.65 -10.53 9.53
CA PHE A 51 -15.75 -9.46 9.13
C PHE A 51 -15.35 -8.59 10.32
N MET A 52 -16.30 -8.13 11.13
CA MET A 52 -16.01 -7.25 12.26
C MET A 52 -15.17 -7.95 13.32
N HIS A 53 -15.44 -9.23 13.59
CA HIS A 53 -14.63 -10.05 14.48
C HIS A 53 -13.17 -10.10 14.00
N ASP A 54 -12.94 -10.51 12.75
CA ASP A 54 -11.59 -10.58 12.20
C ASP A 54 -10.93 -9.20 12.06
N TYR A 55 -11.72 -8.17 11.76
CA TYR A 55 -11.22 -6.81 11.66
C TYR A 55 -10.65 -6.31 13.00
N ILE A 56 -11.34 -6.61 14.10
CA ILE A 56 -10.88 -6.22 15.44
C ILE A 56 -9.66 -7.03 15.86
N GLU A 57 -9.64 -8.34 15.60
CA GLU A 57 -8.58 -9.22 16.10
C GLU A 57 -7.32 -9.26 15.24
N LYS A 58 -7.46 -9.17 13.92
CA LYS A 58 -6.41 -9.54 12.96
C LYS A 58 -6.00 -8.41 12.03
N ALA A 59 -6.86 -7.43 11.77
CA ALA A 59 -6.58 -6.45 10.72
C ALA A 59 -5.33 -5.63 11.01
N THR A 60 -4.45 -5.58 10.02
CA THR A 60 -3.37 -4.60 10.00
C THR A 60 -3.99 -3.20 9.92
N ILE A 61 -3.58 -2.32 10.85
CA ILE A 61 -4.09 -0.94 10.95
C ILE A 61 -3.96 -0.23 9.59
N PRO A 62 -5.00 0.50 9.12
CA PRO A 62 -4.97 1.20 7.85
C PRO A 62 -3.73 2.08 7.64
N GLU A 63 -3.35 2.87 8.65
CA GLU A 63 -2.20 3.78 8.58
C GLU A 63 -0.87 3.03 8.41
N THR A 64 -0.77 1.79 8.88
CA THR A 64 0.42 0.95 8.67
C THR A 64 0.55 0.57 7.19
N ILE A 65 -0.57 0.19 6.57
CA ILE A 65 -0.63 -0.18 5.15
C ILE A 65 -0.36 1.05 4.26
N THR A 66 -0.98 2.20 4.56
CA THR A 66 -0.80 3.44 3.78
C THR A 66 0.63 3.97 3.87
N ARG A 67 1.26 3.91 5.05
CA ARG A 67 2.69 4.23 5.21
C ARG A 67 3.56 3.28 4.40
N ALA A 68 3.30 1.97 4.50
CA ALA A 68 4.03 0.97 3.74
C ALA A 68 3.94 1.20 2.22
N ARG A 69 2.77 1.63 1.70
CA ARG A 69 2.60 2.05 0.30
C ARG A 69 3.52 3.22 -0.05
N ARG A 70 3.53 4.27 0.77
CA ARG A 70 4.40 5.45 0.56
C ARG A 70 5.88 5.08 0.56
N PHE A 71 6.29 4.09 1.37
CA PHE A 71 7.66 3.57 1.33
C PHE A 71 7.91 2.75 0.07
N ALA A 72 7.04 1.80 -0.27
CA ALA A 72 7.18 0.96 -1.46
C ALA A 72 7.21 1.78 -2.77
N GLN A 73 6.49 2.91 -2.83
CA GLN A 73 6.48 3.81 -3.99
C GLN A 73 7.76 4.63 -4.18
N LYS A 74 8.62 4.70 -3.17
CA LYS A 74 9.93 5.34 -3.27
C LYS A 74 11.01 4.41 -3.84
N GLU A 75 10.65 3.18 -4.17
CA GLU A 75 11.57 2.17 -4.72
C GLU A 75 11.12 1.76 -6.14
N PRO A 76 12.03 1.23 -6.99
CA PRO A 76 11.66 0.75 -8.31
C PRO A 76 10.67 -0.42 -8.19
N PRO A 77 9.70 -0.61 -9.11
CA PRO A 77 9.49 0.13 -10.35
C PRO A 77 8.53 1.33 -10.21
N PHE A 78 8.26 1.79 -8.98
CA PHE A 78 7.22 2.79 -8.71
C PHE A 78 7.75 4.20 -8.53
N GLU A 79 9.07 4.34 -8.40
CA GLU A 79 9.73 5.64 -8.37
C GLU A 79 9.26 6.52 -9.54
N PRO A 80 8.85 7.76 -9.28
CA PRO A 80 8.54 8.69 -10.36
C PRO A 80 9.82 8.92 -11.16
N LYS A 81 9.79 8.65 -12.48
CA LYS A 81 10.89 8.98 -13.37
C LYS A 81 11.18 10.47 -13.23
N SER A 82 12.38 10.82 -12.79
CA SER A 82 12.81 12.16 -12.42
C SER A 82 12.72 13.22 -13.53
N ASN A 83 12.32 12.86 -14.75
CA ASN A 83 12.46 13.72 -15.93
C ASN A 83 11.16 14.38 -16.44
N GLU A 84 9.99 14.15 -15.82
CA GLU A 84 8.73 14.74 -16.34
C GLU A 84 8.36 16.12 -15.75
N LYS A 85 9.10 16.62 -14.75
CA LYS A 85 8.71 17.85 -14.03
C LYS A 85 9.47 19.13 -14.38
N LEU A 86 10.44 19.10 -15.30
CA LEU A 86 11.22 20.30 -15.64
C LEU A 86 10.76 21.05 -16.91
N ASP A 87 10.05 20.40 -17.85
CA ASP A 87 9.76 21.01 -19.16
C ASP A 87 8.53 21.93 -19.22
N ARG A 88 7.73 22.04 -18.14
CA ARG A 88 6.54 22.93 -18.15
C ARG A 88 6.77 24.35 -17.65
N PHE A 89 7.96 24.67 -17.14
CA PHE A 89 8.25 25.99 -16.57
C PHE A 89 9.13 26.89 -17.45
N THR A 90 9.75 26.36 -18.51
CA THR A 90 10.65 27.12 -19.38
C THR A 90 9.97 27.75 -20.60
N SER A 91 8.71 27.42 -20.91
CA SER A 91 8.01 27.92 -22.11
C SER A 91 7.23 29.24 -21.93
N TYR A 92 7.29 29.89 -20.76
CA TYR A 92 6.57 31.15 -20.49
C TYR A 92 7.48 32.38 -20.30
N ARG A 93 8.75 32.28 -20.69
CA ARG A 93 9.65 33.44 -20.77
C ARG A 93 10.33 33.47 -22.14
N ALA A 94 9.57 33.89 -23.15
CA ALA A 94 10.09 34.41 -24.41
C ALA A 94 9.27 35.66 -24.78
#